data_AF-A0A0P6VSU0-F1
#
_entry.id   AF-A0A0P6VSU0-F1
#
_cell.length_a   1.000
_cell.length_b   1.000
_cell.length_c   1.000
_cell.angle_alpha   90.00
_cell.angle_beta   90.00
_cell.angle_gamma   90.00
#
_symmetry.space_group_name_H-M   'P 1'
#
loop_
_entity.id
_entity.type
_entity.pdbx_description
1 polymer ?
#
loop_
_entity_poly.entity_id
_entity_poly.type
_entity_poly.pdbx_seq_one_letter_code
_entity_poly.pdbx_strand_id
1 'polypeptide(L)'
;MSSPGRPSHFDSATGRDLTGPEAGPQAEALVARLAMAAEIYPHWRIETGPAAGRTVEVSVRDPLVGDPVRIVLALDGAAIAVTVTAEASGWVLLAVERDGAEIARAHADCPYEEVELLPPGLDDAADPPGRMGKRLDWIALSAAAWPVLGALAGPDGFVVAAVVEA
;
A
#
# COMPACT_ATOMS: atom_id res chain seq x y z
N MET A 1 -0.07 -20.10 1.62
CA MET A 1 -1.05 -19.03 1.35
C MET A 1 -0.94 -18.70 -0.12
N SER A 2 -2.06 -18.64 -0.85
CA SER A 2 -2.07 -18.34 -2.28
C SER A 2 -1.99 -16.83 -2.47
N SER A 3 -1.18 -16.39 -3.43
CA SER A 3 -1.24 -15.02 -3.94
C SER A 3 -2.61 -14.78 -4.61
N PRO A 4 -3.05 -13.51 -4.75
CA PRO A 4 -4.14 -13.13 -5.65
C PRO A 4 -3.88 -13.62 -7.10
N GLY A 5 -4.71 -13.22 -8.06
CA GLY A 5 -4.49 -13.54 -9.48
C GLY A 5 -3.13 -13.10 -10.04
N ARG A 6 -3.00 -12.97 -11.36
CA ARG A 6 -1.72 -12.52 -11.93
C ARG A 6 -1.57 -11.01 -11.68
N PRO A 7 -0.42 -10.54 -11.18
CA PRO A 7 -0.20 -9.10 -11.04
C PRO A 7 -0.27 -8.45 -12.41
N SER A 8 -0.77 -7.22 -12.46
CA SER A 8 -0.83 -6.40 -13.66
C SER A 8 -0.11 -5.08 -13.46
N HIS A 9 0.87 -4.78 -14.32
CA HIS A 9 1.57 -3.50 -14.33
C HIS A 9 1.52 -2.90 -15.72
N PHE A 10 0.89 -1.73 -15.85
CA PHE A 10 0.87 -1.02 -17.13
C PHE A 10 2.17 -0.27 -17.36
N ASP A 11 2.85 -0.62 -18.45
CA ASP A 11 4.02 0.09 -18.93
C ASP A 11 3.59 1.24 -19.85
N SER A 12 3.58 2.46 -19.32
CA SER A 12 3.21 3.65 -20.10
C SER A 12 4.18 3.99 -21.25
N ALA A 13 5.42 3.49 -21.22
CA ALA A 13 6.38 3.70 -22.29
C ALA A 13 6.08 2.82 -23.51
N THR A 14 5.56 1.61 -23.28
CA THR A 14 5.26 0.64 -24.35
C THR A 14 3.76 0.48 -24.62
N GLY A 15 2.90 0.97 -23.73
CA GLY A 15 1.45 0.82 -23.78
C GLY A 15 0.96 -0.61 -23.54
N ARG A 16 1.77 -1.45 -22.89
CA ARG A 16 1.47 -2.88 -22.66
C ARG A 16 1.21 -3.15 -21.18
N ASP A 17 0.29 -4.05 -20.91
CA ASP A 17 0.14 -4.66 -19.59
C ASP A 17 1.15 -5.81 -19.46
N LEU A 18 1.98 -5.72 -18.41
CA LEU A 18 2.94 -6.74 -18.02
C LEU A 18 2.32 -7.59 -16.90
N THR A 19 2.37 -8.92 -17.06
CA THR A 19 1.71 -9.85 -16.15
C THR A 19 2.63 -10.95 -15.61
N GLY A 20 2.45 -11.29 -14.33
CA GLY A 20 3.28 -12.31 -13.70
C GLY A 20 4.77 -11.92 -13.68
N PRO A 21 5.72 -12.86 -13.86
CA PRO A 21 7.15 -12.59 -13.68
C PRO A 21 7.73 -11.49 -14.58
N GLU A 22 7.12 -11.22 -15.73
CA GLU A 22 7.58 -10.15 -16.63
C GLU A 22 7.37 -8.75 -16.04
N ALA A 23 6.48 -8.63 -15.04
CA ALA A 23 6.24 -7.40 -14.31
C ALA A 23 7.28 -7.11 -13.20
N GLY A 24 8.25 -8.01 -12.97
CA GLY A 24 9.28 -7.86 -11.92
C GLY A 24 9.95 -6.47 -11.88
N PRO A 25 10.46 -5.94 -13.01
CA PRO A 25 11.03 -4.60 -13.03
C PRO A 25 10.05 -3.48 -12.62
N GLN A 26 8.75 -3.64 -12.92
CA GLN A 26 7.73 -2.66 -12.52
C GLN A 26 7.32 -2.81 -11.06
N ALA A 27 7.36 -4.03 -10.51
CA ALA A 27 7.25 -4.23 -9.08
C ALA A 27 8.38 -3.51 -8.34
N GLU A 28 9.65 -3.66 -8.78
CA GLU A 28 10.79 -2.93 -8.22
C GLU A 28 10.62 -1.40 -8.34
N ALA A 29 10.18 -0.91 -9.50
CA ALA A 29 9.90 0.51 -9.71
C ALA A 29 8.78 1.03 -8.79
N LEU A 30 7.74 0.23 -8.56
CA LEU A 30 6.66 0.56 -7.63
C LEU A 30 7.17 0.65 -6.19
N VAL A 31 8.05 -0.27 -5.74
CA VAL A 31 8.68 -0.17 -4.41
C VAL A 31 9.43 1.15 -4.25
N ALA A 32 10.26 1.52 -5.23
CA ALA A 32 10.99 2.79 -5.21
C ALA A 32 10.04 4.00 -5.21
N ARG A 33 8.94 3.93 -5.98
CA ARG A 33 7.93 5.00 -6.06
C ARG A 33 7.20 5.19 -4.73
N LEU A 34 6.85 4.10 -4.04
CA LEU A 34 6.23 4.15 -2.72
C LEU A 34 7.17 4.71 -1.66
N ALA A 35 8.45 4.31 -1.69
CA ALA A 35 9.48 4.86 -0.79
C ALA A 35 9.63 6.38 -0.98
N MET A 36 9.80 6.81 -2.23
CA MET A 36 9.92 8.23 -2.57
C MET A 36 8.67 9.04 -2.17
N ALA A 37 7.47 8.51 -2.40
CA ALA A 37 6.24 9.18 -1.99
C ALA A 37 6.13 9.32 -0.46
N ALA A 38 6.58 8.32 0.30
CA ALA A 38 6.62 8.39 1.76
C ALA A 38 7.59 9.47 2.28
N GLU A 39 8.66 9.78 1.54
CA GLU A 39 9.57 10.88 1.87
C GLU A 39 9.02 12.25 1.47
N ILE A 40 8.41 12.36 0.29
CA ILE A 40 7.88 13.62 -0.25
C ILE A 40 6.61 14.03 0.50
N TYR A 41 5.79 13.07 0.91
CA TYR A 41 4.49 13.29 1.56
C TYR A 41 4.47 12.70 2.97
N PRO A 42 5.14 13.32 3.96
CA PRO A 42 5.24 12.79 5.32
C PRO A 42 3.97 12.98 6.14
N HIS A 43 2.99 13.75 5.68
CA HIS A 43 1.78 14.06 6.43
C HIS A 43 0.52 13.75 5.63
N TRP A 44 -0.28 12.84 6.18
CA TRP A 44 -1.53 12.37 5.58
C TRP A 44 -2.68 12.58 6.55
N ARG A 45 -3.81 13.11 6.09
CA ARG A 45 -5.00 13.27 6.91
C ARG A 45 -6.03 12.22 6.57
N ILE A 46 -6.56 11.55 7.59
CA ILE A 46 -7.71 10.65 7.45
C ILE A 46 -8.95 11.51 7.20
N GLU A 47 -9.72 11.19 6.16
CA GLU A 47 -10.87 11.99 5.73
C GLU A 47 -12.22 11.35 6.09
N THR A 48 -12.22 10.09 6.51
CA THR A 48 -13.44 9.30 6.75
C THR A 48 -13.45 8.59 8.10
N GLY A 49 -14.65 8.19 8.53
CA GLY A 49 -14.85 7.36 9.72
C GLY A 49 -14.59 8.06 11.06
N PRO A 50 -14.62 7.31 12.17
CA PRO A 50 -14.37 7.85 13.51
C PRO A 50 -12.99 8.52 13.69
N ALA A 51 -12.02 8.16 12.85
CA ALA A 51 -10.67 8.73 12.88
C ALA A 51 -10.49 9.98 11.99
N ALA A 52 -11.55 10.46 11.32
CA ALA A 52 -11.47 11.62 10.43
C ALA A 52 -10.86 12.85 11.12
N GLY A 53 -10.01 13.57 10.38
CA GLY A 53 -9.26 14.74 10.86
C GLY A 53 -7.94 14.41 11.56
N ARG A 54 -7.67 13.15 11.91
CA ARG A 54 -6.38 12.75 12.49
C ARG A 54 -5.31 12.67 11.40
N THR A 55 -4.07 13.01 11.78
CA THR A 55 -2.92 12.99 10.88
C THR A 55 -2.07 11.76 11.13
N VAL A 56 -1.79 11.03 10.05
CA VAL A 56 -0.78 9.97 10.00
C VAL A 56 0.54 10.60 9.56
N GLU A 57 1.57 10.44 10.38
CA GLU A 57 2.94 10.77 10.03
C GLU A 57 3.59 9.59 9.34
N VAL A 58 4.19 9.83 8.19
CA VAL A 58 4.84 8.83 7.34
C VAL A 58 6.33 9.14 7.32
N SER A 59 7.15 8.12 7.49
CA SER A 59 8.60 8.23 7.34
C SER A 59 9.19 6.98 6.75
N VAL A 60 10.29 7.11 6.01
CA VAL A 60 11.09 5.98 5.56
C VAL A 60 12.19 5.74 6.59
N ARG A 61 12.36 4.47 7.00
CA ARG A 61 13.56 4.05 7.73
C ARG A 61 14.53 3.50 6.72
N ASP A 62 15.64 4.23 6.57
CA ASP A 62 16.65 3.99 5.57
C ASP A 62 17.18 2.56 5.71
N PRO A 63 16.95 1.69 4.72
CA PRO A 63 17.57 0.38 4.71
C PRO A 63 19.06 0.58 4.43
N LEU A 64 19.93 -0.25 5.02
CA LEU A 64 21.27 -0.41 4.46
C LEU A 64 21.12 -0.86 3.00
N VAL A 65 22.07 -0.52 2.13
CA VAL A 65 22.03 -0.93 0.71
C VAL A 65 21.74 -2.44 0.61
N GLY A 66 20.59 -2.81 0.02
CA GLY A 66 20.16 -4.20 -0.15
C GLY A 66 19.06 -4.68 0.81
N ASP A 67 18.69 -3.89 1.82
CA ASP A 67 17.58 -4.22 2.72
C ASP A 67 16.22 -3.80 2.12
N PRO A 68 15.12 -4.48 2.48
CA PRO A 68 13.76 -4.08 2.08
C PRO A 68 13.40 -2.67 2.55
N VAL A 69 12.63 -1.94 1.73
CA VAL A 69 12.09 -0.62 2.12
C VAL A 69 11.16 -0.78 3.32
N ARG A 70 11.40 0.02 4.37
CA ARG A 70 10.55 0.06 5.56
C ARG A 70 9.94 1.44 5.74
N ILE A 71 8.62 1.52 5.58
CA ILE A 71 7.83 2.74 5.83
C ILE A 71 7.25 2.64 7.23
N VAL A 72 7.35 3.70 8.03
CA VAL A 72 6.75 3.79 9.36
C VAL A 72 5.58 4.74 9.30
N LEU A 73 4.44 4.29 9.79
CA LEU A 73 3.21 5.08 9.93
C LEU A 73 2.95 5.31 11.41
N ALA A 74 2.89 6.57 11.83
CA ALA A 74 2.62 6.98 13.20
C ALA A 74 1.31 7.75 13.31
N LEU A 75 0.51 7.44 14.34
CA LEU A 75 -0.80 8.03 14.60
C LEU A 75 -1.04 8.03 16.11
N ASP A 76 -1.26 9.20 16.71
CA ASP A 76 -1.53 9.41 18.14
C ASP A 76 -0.53 8.67 19.07
N GLY A 77 0.76 8.71 18.73
CA GLY A 77 1.83 8.09 19.51
C GLY A 77 1.94 6.57 19.36
N ALA A 78 1.07 5.92 18.60
CA ALA A 78 1.26 4.55 18.15
C ALA A 78 1.95 4.54 16.78
N ALA A 79 2.80 3.53 16.53
CA ALA A 79 3.46 3.36 15.26
C ALA A 79 3.34 1.91 14.76
N ILE A 80 3.25 1.77 13.45
CA ILE A 80 3.36 0.50 12.74
C ILE A 80 4.43 0.61 11.67
N ALA A 81 5.00 -0.52 11.29
CA ALA A 81 5.93 -0.60 10.18
C ALA A 81 5.28 -1.33 9.00
N VAL A 82 5.59 -0.89 7.79
CA VAL A 82 5.23 -1.52 6.54
C VAL A 82 6.51 -1.87 5.81
N THR A 83 6.80 -3.16 5.71
CA THR A 83 7.89 -3.66 4.88
C THR A 83 7.36 -3.87 3.46
N VAL A 84 8.02 -3.24 2.48
CA VAL A 84 7.63 -3.25 1.08
C VAL A 84 8.67 -4.04 0.28
N THR A 85 8.26 -5.08 -0.43
CA THR A 85 9.17 -5.99 -1.14
C THR A 85 8.64 -6.34 -2.52
N ALA A 86 9.48 -6.20 -3.55
CA ALA A 86 9.16 -6.73 -4.88
C ALA A 86 9.38 -8.24 -4.90
N GLU A 87 8.41 -8.98 -5.41
CA GLU A 87 8.50 -10.43 -5.57
C GLU A 87 8.81 -10.81 -7.02
N ALA A 88 9.50 -11.93 -7.22
CA ALA A 88 9.78 -12.49 -8.56
C ALA A 88 8.49 -12.86 -9.34
N SER A 89 7.35 -12.91 -8.66
CA SER A 89 6.03 -13.13 -9.23
C SER A 89 5.49 -11.90 -9.99
N GLY A 90 6.09 -10.72 -9.80
CA GLY A 90 5.59 -9.43 -10.28
C GLY A 90 4.70 -8.68 -9.28
N TRP A 91 4.37 -9.30 -8.13
CA TRP A 91 3.67 -8.61 -7.04
C TRP A 91 4.62 -7.75 -6.22
N VAL A 92 4.08 -6.69 -5.61
CA VAL A 92 4.70 -6.03 -4.46
C VAL A 92 4.01 -6.51 -3.19
N LEU A 93 4.77 -7.08 -2.26
CA LEU A 93 4.28 -7.49 -0.95
C LEU A 93 4.41 -6.34 0.05
N LEU A 94 3.33 -6.07 0.78
CA LEU A 94 3.29 -5.15 1.92
C LEU A 94 2.99 -5.97 3.18
N ALA A 95 3.99 -6.11 4.06
CA ALA A 95 3.83 -6.75 5.37
C ALA A 95 3.74 -5.66 6.45
N VAL A 96 2.63 -5.63 7.18
CA VAL A 96 2.36 -4.62 8.20
C VAL A 96 2.61 -5.22 9.58
N GLU A 97 3.54 -4.62 10.32
CA GLU A 97 3.97 -5.09 11.63
C GLU A 97 3.69 -4.07 12.73
N ARG A 98 3.32 -4.58 13.90
CA ARG A 98 3.31 -3.84 15.16
C ARG A 98 4.03 -4.66 16.22
N ASP A 99 4.97 -4.04 16.92
CA ASP A 99 5.75 -4.69 17.99
C ASP A 99 6.40 -6.02 17.56
N GLY A 100 6.81 -6.11 16.28
CA GLY A 100 7.44 -7.30 15.67
C GLY A 100 6.47 -8.42 15.25
N ALA A 101 5.16 -8.23 15.40
CA ALA A 101 4.14 -9.17 14.92
C ALA A 101 3.46 -8.63 13.65
N GLU A 102 3.33 -9.47 12.61
CA GLU A 102 2.54 -9.14 11.43
C GLU A 102 1.04 -9.06 11.82
N ILE A 103 0.43 -7.90 11.58
CA ILE A 103 -0.97 -7.60 11.91
C ILE A 103 -1.85 -7.49 10.65
N ALA A 104 -1.24 -7.26 9.49
CA ALA A 104 -1.92 -7.24 8.21
C ALA A 104 -0.92 -7.47 7.07
N ARG A 105 -1.45 -7.84 5.91
CA ARG A 105 -0.70 -8.08 4.69
C ARG A 105 -1.52 -7.61 3.49
N ALA A 106 -0.84 -7.11 2.46
CA ALA A 106 -1.42 -6.84 1.16
C ALA A 106 -0.45 -7.20 0.04
N HIS A 107 -0.98 -7.54 -1.12
CA HIS A 107 -0.25 -7.54 -2.38
C HIS A 107 -0.67 -6.30 -3.16
N ALA A 108 0.27 -5.69 -3.87
CA ALA A 108 0.05 -4.52 -4.69
C ALA A 108 0.56 -4.73 -6.10
N ASP A 109 -0.20 -4.21 -7.05
CA ASP A 109 0.16 -4.05 -8.44
C ASP A 109 -0.33 -2.69 -8.95
N CYS A 110 -0.19 -2.42 -10.24
CA CYS A 110 -0.48 -1.10 -10.81
C CYS A 110 -1.15 -1.26 -12.19
N PRO A 111 -2.39 -1.77 -12.25
CA PRO A 111 -3.15 -1.80 -13.49
C PRO A 111 -3.40 -0.36 -13.94
N TYR A 112 -2.94 -0.02 -15.13
CA TYR A 112 -2.91 1.35 -15.64
C TYR A 112 -2.13 2.33 -14.77
N GLU A 113 -2.82 3.22 -14.06
CA GLU A 113 -2.22 4.38 -13.42
C GLU A 113 -2.39 4.38 -11.91
N GLU A 114 -3.27 3.55 -11.36
CA GLU A 114 -3.52 3.47 -9.92
C GLU A 114 -2.86 2.23 -9.33
N VAL A 115 -2.52 2.31 -8.05
CA VAL A 115 -2.02 1.14 -7.31
C VAL A 115 -3.22 0.45 -6.70
N GLU A 116 -3.39 -0.84 -6.99
CA GLU A 116 -4.40 -1.65 -6.33
C GLU A 116 -3.78 -2.43 -5.17
N LEU A 117 -4.56 -2.64 -4.11
CA LEU A 117 -4.14 -3.33 -2.90
C LEU A 117 -5.13 -4.46 -2.61
N LEU A 118 -4.62 -5.68 -2.51
CA LEU A 118 -5.40 -6.90 -2.35
C LEU A 118 -4.95 -7.65 -1.09
N PRO A 119 -5.86 -8.05 -0.18
CA PRO A 119 -5.51 -8.92 0.92
C PRO A 119 -5.16 -10.33 0.38
N PRO A 120 -4.44 -11.16 1.16
CA PRO A 120 -4.15 -12.52 0.77
C PRO A 120 -5.42 -13.34 0.50
N GLY A 121 -5.43 -14.13 -0.56
CA GLY A 121 -6.53 -15.04 -0.87
C GLY A 121 -7.80 -14.38 -1.43
N LEU A 122 -7.78 -13.09 -1.73
CA LEU A 122 -8.80 -12.50 -2.59
C LEU A 122 -8.46 -12.89 -4.04
N ASP A 123 -9.38 -13.57 -4.72
CA ASP A 123 -9.33 -13.68 -6.18
C ASP A 123 -9.68 -12.30 -6.79
N ASP A 124 -9.27 -12.06 -8.04
CA ASP A 124 -9.48 -10.82 -8.80
C ASP A 124 -10.92 -10.29 -8.63
N ALA A 125 -11.09 -9.40 -7.64
CA ALA A 125 -12.39 -8.81 -7.34
C ALA A 125 -12.71 -7.77 -8.41
N ALA A 126 -13.99 -7.54 -8.69
CA ALA A 126 -14.40 -6.53 -9.65
C ALA A 126 -14.03 -5.09 -9.21
N ASP A 127 -13.78 -4.87 -7.91
CA ASP A 127 -13.26 -3.63 -7.34
C ASP A 127 -12.27 -3.99 -6.21
N PRO A 128 -11.00 -3.57 -6.28
CA PRO A 128 -10.02 -3.87 -5.25
C PRO A 128 -10.41 -3.19 -3.93
N PRO A 129 -10.27 -3.89 -2.78
CA PRO A 129 -10.64 -3.34 -1.48
C PRO A 129 -9.69 -2.23 -1.02
N GLY A 130 -8.54 -2.04 -1.66
CA GLY A 130 -7.68 -0.89 -1.44
C GLY A 130 -7.12 -0.31 -2.74
N ARG A 131 -6.99 1.01 -2.80
CA ARG A 131 -6.49 1.76 -3.95
C ARG A 131 -5.65 2.94 -3.51
N MET A 132 -4.63 3.28 -4.28
CA MET A 132 -3.91 4.55 -4.20
C MET A 132 -3.95 5.28 -5.53
N GLY A 133 -4.05 6.60 -5.47
CA GLY A 133 -4.00 7.45 -6.66
C GLY A 133 -2.68 7.34 -7.41
N LYS A 134 -2.71 7.65 -8.70
CA LYS A 134 -1.52 7.69 -9.57
C LYS A 134 -0.34 8.48 -9.01
N ARG A 135 -0.63 9.61 -8.38
CA ARG A 135 0.39 10.49 -7.78
C ARG A 135 0.81 10.05 -6.39
N LEU A 136 0.23 8.97 -5.87
CA LEU A 136 0.40 8.49 -4.50
C LEU A 136 0.09 9.57 -3.46
N ASP A 137 -0.94 10.38 -3.73
CA ASP A 137 -1.39 11.51 -2.91
C ASP A 137 -2.70 11.25 -2.17
N TRP A 138 -3.34 10.11 -2.43
CA TRP A 138 -4.48 9.60 -1.68
C TRP A 138 -4.48 8.07 -1.64
N ILE A 139 -5.12 7.51 -0.62
CA ILE A 139 -5.33 6.08 -0.43
C ILE A 139 -6.73 5.83 0.13
N ALA A 140 -7.38 4.77 -0.33
CA ALA A 140 -8.64 4.26 0.21
C ALA A 140 -8.48 2.77 0.55
N LEU A 141 -8.90 2.36 1.74
CA LEU A 141 -8.83 0.97 2.21
C LEU A 141 -10.14 0.55 2.87
N SER A 142 -10.69 -0.59 2.47
CA SER A 142 -11.86 -1.19 3.09
C SER A 142 -11.50 -1.87 4.42
N ALA A 143 -12.19 -1.51 5.50
CA ALA A 143 -12.03 -2.16 6.79
C ALA A 143 -12.59 -3.59 6.81
N ALA A 144 -13.51 -3.93 5.91
CA ALA A 144 -14.03 -5.30 5.78
C ALA A 144 -12.95 -6.26 5.25
N ALA A 145 -12.05 -5.77 4.39
CA ALA A 145 -10.92 -6.54 3.86
C ALA A 145 -9.74 -6.62 4.83
N TRP A 146 -9.51 -5.57 5.63
CA TRP A 146 -8.48 -5.53 6.67
C TRP A 146 -9.10 -5.14 8.02
N PRO A 147 -9.54 -6.13 8.84
CA PRO A 147 -10.24 -5.87 10.09
C PRO A 147 -9.47 -5.00 11.10
N VAL A 148 -8.14 -4.94 10.99
CA VAL A 148 -7.29 -4.06 11.81
C VAL A 148 -7.64 -2.57 11.64
N LEU A 149 -8.24 -2.20 10.50
CA LEU A 149 -8.72 -0.85 10.21
C LEU A 149 -10.06 -0.52 10.86
N GLY A 150 -10.75 -1.51 11.44
CA GLY A 150 -12.10 -1.34 12.00
C GLY A 150 -12.19 -0.26 13.08
N ALA A 151 -11.11 -0.02 13.83
CA ALA A 151 -11.05 1.07 14.81
C ALA A 151 -11.00 2.48 14.16
N LEU A 152 -10.55 2.58 12.91
CA LEU A 152 -10.41 3.85 12.19
C LEU A 152 -11.66 4.21 11.40
N ALA A 153 -12.34 3.21 10.81
CA ALA A 153 -13.46 3.43 9.89
C ALA A 153 -14.79 2.75 10.30
N GLY A 154 -14.80 1.91 11.32
CA GLY A 154 -15.87 0.93 11.56
C GLY A 154 -15.66 -0.35 10.73
N PRO A 155 -16.35 -1.46 11.06
CA PRO A 155 -16.08 -2.79 10.46
C PRO A 155 -16.33 -2.85 8.95
N ASP A 156 -17.34 -2.13 8.45
CA ASP A 156 -17.72 -2.10 7.03
C ASP A 156 -17.34 -0.76 6.35
N GLY A 157 -16.56 0.08 7.04
CA GLY A 157 -16.18 1.40 6.56
C GLY A 157 -14.97 1.41 5.64
N PHE A 158 -14.65 2.60 5.15
CA PHE A 158 -13.41 2.87 4.43
C PHE A 158 -12.54 3.85 5.20
N VAL A 159 -11.24 3.56 5.27
CA VAL A 159 -10.22 4.55 5.63
C VAL A 159 -9.78 5.23 4.33
N VAL A 160 -10.17 6.48 4.15
CA VAL A 160 -9.66 7.34 3.09
C VAL A 160 -8.68 8.31 3.74
N ALA A 161 -7.49 8.43 3.17
CA ALA A 161 -6.50 9.41 3.60
C ALA A 161 -5.88 10.10 2.39
N ALA A 162 -5.58 11.39 2.55
CA ALA A 162 -4.97 12.21 1.52
C ALA A 162 -3.81 13.01 2.10
N VAL A 163 -2.84 13.33 1.25
CA VAL A 163 -1.73 14.19 1.61
C VAL A 163 -2.25 15.56 2.02
N VAL A 164 -1.70 16.10 3.11
CA VAL A 164 -1.90 17.49 3.47
C VAL A 164 -0.61 18.25 3.16
N GLU A 165 -0.72 19.30 2.35
CA GLU A 165 0.41 20.21 2.12
C GLU A 165 0.86 20.80 3.46
N ALA A 166 2.17 20.77 3.69
CA ALA A 166 2.81 21.38 4.87
C ALA A 166 2.80 22.91 4.78
#